data_AF-A0ABD1ACD4-F1
#
_entry.id   AF-A0ABD1ACD4-F1
#
_cell.length_a   1.000
_cell.length_b   1.000
_cell.length_c   1.000
_cell.angle_alpha   90.00
_cell.angle_beta   90.00
_cell.angle_gamma   90.00
#
_symmetry.space_group_name_H-M   'P 1'
#
loop_
_entity.id
_entity.type
_entity.pdbx_description
1 polymer ?
#
loop_
_entity_poly.entity_id
_entity_poly.type
_entity_poly.pdbx_seq_one_letter_code
_entity_poly.pdbx_strand_id
1 'polypeptide(L)'
;MMVLLETAKLRQTTRKNLGLVRVYSKPQGQQPDFNEPFVLSADRGGCTVEDFCNHVHRTLVKDMKYALVWGTSARHYLQHCGLFHHLEDEDVVQIVKKKVREEGGRGRFKSHSNTPARIADREKKTPLKQ
;
A
#
# COMPACT_ATOMS: atom_id res chain seq x y z
N MET A 1 -22.31 0.87 32.74
CA MET A 1 -21.02 0.21 32.40
C MET A 1 -21.13 -1.30 32.19
N MET A 2 -21.83 -2.09 33.03
CA MET A 2 -21.95 -3.56 32.84
C MET A 2 -22.56 -3.98 31.48
N VAL A 3 -23.64 -3.34 31.03
CA VAL A 3 -24.29 -3.67 29.74
C VAL A 3 -23.36 -3.48 28.52
N LEU A 4 -22.48 -2.47 28.57
CA LEU A 4 -21.52 -2.22 27.48
C LEU A 4 -20.45 -3.32 27.40
N LEU A 5 -20.01 -3.87 28.54
CA LEU A 5 -19.05 -4.97 28.57
C LEU A 5 -19.65 -6.27 28.04
N GLU A 6 -20.90 -6.56 28.37
CA GLU A 6 -21.63 -7.74 27.87
C GLU A 6 -21.83 -7.70 26.35
N THR A 7 -22.27 -6.56 25.81
CA THR A 7 -22.43 -6.41 24.36
C THR A 7 -21.10 -6.43 23.60
N ALA A 8 -20.01 -5.93 24.19
CA ALA A 8 -18.68 -6.01 23.59
C ALA A 8 -18.19 -7.47 23.53
N LYS A 9 -18.38 -8.22 24.62
CA LYS A 9 -18.03 -9.64 24.70
C LYS A 9 -18.81 -10.47 23.68
N LEU A 10 -20.12 -10.27 23.59
CA LEU A 10 -20.97 -10.97 22.63
C LEU A 10 -20.53 -10.71 21.17
N ARG A 11 -20.21 -9.46 20.84
CA ARG A 11 -19.70 -9.08 19.50
C ARG A 11 -18.37 -9.75 19.17
N GLN A 12 -17.42 -9.77 20.11
CA GLN A 12 -16.15 -10.48 19.93
C GLN A 12 -16.35 -11.98 19.74
N THR A 13 -17.17 -12.63 20.58
CA THR A 13 -17.44 -14.08 20.46
C THR A 13 -18.10 -14.41 19.14
N THR A 14 -19.07 -13.61 18.70
CA THR A 14 -19.76 -13.82 17.42
C THR A 14 -18.77 -13.76 16.26
N ARG A 15 -17.89 -12.76 16.22
CA ARG A 15 -16.88 -12.61 15.15
C ARG A 15 -15.89 -13.78 15.12
N LYS A 16 -15.40 -14.19 16.30
CA LYS A 16 -14.50 -15.34 16.43
C LYS A 16 -15.14 -16.62 15.90
N ASN A 17 -16.42 -16.84 16.21
CA ASN A 17 -17.16 -18.00 15.75
C ASN A 17 -17.45 -17.97 14.24
N LEU A 18 -17.60 -16.76 13.66
CA LEU A 18 -17.80 -16.56 12.22
C LEU A 18 -16.48 -16.54 11.42
N GLY A 19 -15.32 -16.64 12.08
CA GLY A 19 -14.01 -16.58 11.41
C GLY A 19 -13.76 -15.26 10.66
N LEU A 20 -14.32 -14.15 11.15
CA LEU A 20 -14.15 -12.84 10.54
C LEU A 20 -12.84 -12.20 11.01
N VAL A 21 -11.99 -11.83 10.06
CA VAL A 21 -10.68 -11.22 10.29
C VAL A 21 -10.73 -9.75 9.88
N ARG A 22 -10.45 -8.83 10.81
CA ARG A 22 -10.37 -7.40 10.51
C ARG A 22 -8.93 -7.01 10.24
N VAL A 23 -8.69 -6.36 9.11
CA VAL A 23 -7.40 -5.84 8.72
C VAL A 23 -7.50 -4.32 8.58
N TYR A 24 -6.60 -3.61 9.25
CA TYR A 24 -6.53 -2.16 9.18
C TYR A 24 -5.51 -1.74 8.12
N SER A 25 -5.89 -0.80 7.28
CA SER A 25 -4.99 -0.29 6.24
C SER A 25 -4.14 0.86 6.77
N LYS A 26 -2.86 0.84 6.41
CA LYS A 26 -1.92 1.92 6.70
C LYS A 26 -1.27 2.42 5.41
N PRO A 27 -1.73 3.54 4.83
CA PRO A 27 -1.08 4.13 3.67
C PRO A 27 0.33 4.64 4.01
N GLN A 28 1.22 4.67 3.01
CA GLN A 28 2.57 5.23 3.20
C GLN A 28 2.50 6.71 3.58
N GLY A 29 3.12 7.07 4.71
CA GLY A 29 3.16 8.45 5.22
C GLY A 29 1.92 8.90 5.99
N GLN A 30 0.92 8.03 6.14
CA GLN A 30 -0.29 8.27 6.91
C GLN A 30 -0.32 7.38 8.17
N GLN A 31 -1.13 7.77 9.15
CA GLN A 31 -1.44 6.92 10.29
C GLN A 31 -2.40 5.80 9.86
N PRO A 32 -2.38 4.64 10.54
CA PRO A 32 -3.36 3.58 10.30
C PRO A 32 -4.77 4.07 10.63
N ASP A 33 -5.73 3.71 9.78
CA ASP A 33 -7.14 3.98 10.04
C ASP A 33 -7.77 2.81 10.80
N PHE A 34 -8.34 3.11 11.97
CA PHE A 34 -9.01 2.13 12.84
C PHE A 34 -10.54 2.23 12.79
N ASN A 35 -11.09 3.22 12.09
CA ASN A 35 -12.54 3.39 11.98
C ASN A 35 -13.14 2.42 10.95
N GLU A 36 -12.45 2.24 9.82
CA GLU A 36 -12.91 1.43 8.70
C GLU A 36 -11.96 0.24 8.44
N PRO A 37 -12.14 -0.90 9.13
CA PRO A 37 -11.38 -2.12 8.84
C PRO A 37 -11.89 -2.83 7.58
N PHE A 38 -10.97 -3.47 6.87
CA PHE A 38 -11.31 -4.47 5.86
C PHE A 38 -11.64 -5.79 6.54
N VAL A 39 -12.82 -6.34 6.26
CA VAL A 39 -13.27 -7.60 6.85
C VAL A 39 -13.04 -8.73 5.85
N LEU A 40 -12.07 -9.59 6.15
CA LEU A 40 -11.76 -10.81 5.41
C LEU A 40 -12.44 -12.02 6.06
N SER A 41 -12.73 -13.03 5.27
CA SER A 41 -13.37 -14.28 5.72
C SER A 41 -12.92 -15.42 4.82
N ALA A 42 -12.68 -16.59 5.41
CA ALA A 42 -12.26 -17.79 4.67
C ALA A 42 -13.21 -18.11 3.49
N ASP A 43 -14.51 -17.93 3.68
CA ASP A 43 -15.54 -18.24 2.68
C ASP A 43 -15.58 -17.23 1.52
N ARG A 44 -15.04 -16.02 1.71
CA ARG A 44 -15.11 -14.90 0.75
C ARG A 44 -13.78 -14.62 0.07
N GLY A 45 -13.03 -15.70 -0.18
CA GLY A 45 -11.73 -15.61 -0.81
C GLY A 45 -10.63 -15.36 0.20
N GLY A 46 -10.59 -16.12 1.30
CA GLY A 46 -9.39 -16.25 2.13
C GLY A 46 -9.04 -15.08 3.04
N CYS A 47 -7.95 -15.28 3.78
CA CYS A 47 -7.39 -14.33 4.74
C CYS A 47 -5.90 -14.09 4.43
N THR A 48 -5.51 -13.99 3.16
CA THR A 48 -4.13 -13.71 2.78
C THR A 48 -3.91 -12.25 2.41
N VAL A 49 -2.64 -11.83 2.34
CA VAL A 49 -2.25 -10.50 1.85
C VAL A 49 -2.69 -10.28 0.40
N GLU A 50 -2.73 -11.32 -0.43
CA GLU A 50 -3.27 -11.25 -1.79
C GLU A 50 -4.76 -10.88 -1.79
N ASP A 51 -5.54 -11.52 -0.93
CA ASP A 51 -6.98 -11.30 -0.81
C ASP A 51 -7.28 -9.90 -0.29
N PHE A 52 -6.47 -9.42 0.65
CA PHE A 52 -6.50 -8.04 1.12
C PHE A 52 -6.22 -7.05 -0.02
N CYS A 53 -5.19 -7.30 -0.83
CA CYS A 53 -4.89 -6.45 -1.99
C CYS A 53 -6.05 -6.44 -2.99
N ASN A 54 -6.69 -7.59 -3.23
CA ASN A 54 -7.85 -7.70 -4.12
C ASN A 54 -9.08 -6.94 -3.61
N HIS A 55 -9.30 -6.89 -2.30
CA HIS A 55 -10.35 -6.09 -1.67
C HIS A 55 -10.12 -4.58 -1.85
N VAL A 56 -8.87 -4.12 -1.77
CA VAL A 56 -8.53 -2.71 -2.00
C VAL A 56 -8.65 -2.38 -3.49
N HIS A 57 -7.95 -3.10 -4.36
CA HIS A 57 -8.00 -2.94 -5.80
C HIS A 57 -7.36 -4.12 -6.55
N ARG A 58 -8.04 -4.68 -7.55
CA ARG A 58 -7.58 -5.88 -8.30
C ARG A 58 -6.21 -5.74 -8.98
N THR A 59 -5.80 -4.54 -9.39
CA THR A 59 -4.47 -4.35 -10.00
C THR A 59 -3.35 -4.27 -8.98
N LEU A 60 -3.67 -4.07 -7.70
CA LEU A 60 -2.69 -3.82 -6.65
C LEU A 60 -1.78 -5.02 -6.41
N VAL A 61 -2.30 -6.24 -6.61
CA VAL A 61 -1.53 -7.49 -6.53
C VAL A 61 -0.33 -7.47 -7.49
N LYS A 62 -0.50 -6.92 -8.70
CA LYS A 62 0.55 -6.84 -9.72
C LYS A 62 1.61 -5.80 -9.39
N ASP A 63 1.19 -4.70 -8.76
CA ASP A 63 2.05 -3.58 -8.42
C ASP A 63 2.73 -3.74 -7.05
N MET A 64 2.32 -4.71 -6.23
CA MET A 64 2.88 -4.92 -4.91
C MET A 64 4.33 -5.42 -5.00
N LYS A 65 5.24 -4.77 -4.27
CA LYS A 65 6.59 -5.28 -4.03
C LYS A 65 6.65 -6.16 -2.79
N TYR A 66 6.08 -5.68 -1.68
CA TYR A 66 5.93 -6.41 -0.41
C TYR A 66 4.85 -5.71 0.43
N ALA A 67 4.33 -6.42 1.43
CA ALA A 67 3.50 -5.85 2.49
C ALA A 67 4.31 -5.74 3.78
N LEU A 68 4.07 -4.70 4.56
CA LEU A 68 4.52 -4.60 5.94
C LEU A 68 3.33 -4.91 6.83
N VAL A 69 3.51 -5.87 7.73
CA VAL A 69 2.46 -6.32 8.64
C VAL A 69 2.86 -6.01 10.08
N TRP A 70 1.92 -5.47 10.84
CA TRP A 70 2.00 -5.31 12.28
C TRP A 70 0.83 -6.04 12.92
N GLY A 71 1.11 -7.03 13.76
CA GLY A 71 0.10 -7.77 14.47
C GLY A 71 0.59 -9.16 14.83
N THR A 72 -0.33 -10.04 15.20
CA THR A 72 0.00 -11.39 15.71
C THR A 72 0.40 -12.34 14.60
N SER A 73 -0.04 -12.09 13.36
CA SER A 73 0.34 -12.93 12.21
C SER A 73 1.83 -12.83 11.87
N ALA A 74 2.45 -11.70 12.19
CA ALA A 74 3.87 -11.47 12.00
C ALA A 74 4.64 -11.86 13.26
N ARG A 75 5.68 -12.69 13.10
CA ARG A 75 6.52 -13.11 14.24
C ARG A 75 7.33 -11.95 14.82
N HIS A 76 7.67 -10.97 13.98
CA HIS A 76 8.37 -9.76 14.40
C HIS A 76 7.55 -8.53 14.02
N TYR A 77 7.62 -7.50 14.86
CA TYR A 77 7.07 -6.19 14.53
C TYR A 77 7.76 -5.65 13.26
N LEU A 78 7.01 -5.09 12.32
CA LEU A 78 7.51 -4.64 11.00
C LEU A 78 8.05 -5.78 10.13
N GLN A 79 7.32 -6.89 10.02
CA GLN A 79 7.73 -7.97 9.14
C GLN A 79 7.39 -7.66 7.67
N HIS A 80 8.36 -7.93 6.78
CA HIS A 80 8.11 -7.97 5.35
C HIS A 80 7.44 -9.28 4.98
N CYS A 81 6.24 -9.17 4.42
CA CYS A 81 5.43 -10.31 4.03
C CYS A 81 5.17 -10.29 2.51
N GLY A 82 5.06 -11.50 1.94
CA GLY A 82 4.64 -11.71 0.56
C GLY A 82 3.12 -11.81 0.43
N LEU A 83 2.65 -12.16 -0.76
CA LEU A 83 1.22 -12.32 -1.08
C LEU A 83 0.57 -13.48 -0.32
N PHE A 84 1.30 -14.60 -0.14
CA PHE A 84 0.82 -15.81 0.52
C PHE A 84 0.81 -15.74 2.07
N HIS A 85 1.15 -14.59 2.65
CA HIS A 85 1.14 -14.45 4.11
C HIS A 85 -0.30 -14.43 4.62
N HIS A 86 -0.61 -15.26 5.61
CA HIS A 86 -1.91 -15.28 6.27
C HIS A 86 -2.03 -14.13 7.27
N LEU A 87 -3.14 -13.40 7.21
CA LEU A 87 -3.48 -12.30 8.11
C LEU A 87 -4.41 -12.79 9.21
N GLU A 88 -4.25 -12.19 10.39
CA GLU A 88 -5.06 -12.46 11.57
C GLU A 88 -5.89 -11.22 11.99
N ASP A 89 -6.85 -11.43 12.89
CA ASP A 89 -7.73 -10.35 13.34
C ASP A 89 -6.93 -9.23 14.02
N GLU A 90 -7.27 -7.99 13.66
CA GLU A 90 -6.64 -6.76 14.14
C GLU A 90 -5.23 -6.48 13.59
N ASP A 91 -4.80 -7.20 12.55
CA ASP A 91 -3.57 -6.87 11.84
C ASP A 91 -3.64 -5.51 11.15
N VAL A 92 -2.53 -4.77 11.18
CA VAL A 92 -2.33 -3.56 10.39
C VAL A 92 -1.44 -3.91 9.21
N VAL A 93 -1.83 -3.49 8.01
CA VAL A 93 -1.12 -3.80 6.76
C VAL A 93 -0.82 -2.53 5.97
N GLN A 94 0.44 -2.38 5.56
CA GLN A 94 0.89 -1.35 4.64
C GLN A 94 1.42 -1.98 3.35
N ILE A 95 0.77 -1.68 2.23
CA ILE A 95 1.16 -2.16 0.91
C ILE A 95 2.23 -1.23 0.33
N VAL A 96 3.37 -1.81 -0.06
CA VAL A 96 4.44 -1.06 -0.74
C VAL A 96 4.49 -1.45 -2.21
N LYS A 97 4.25 -0.46 -3.08
CA LYS A 97 4.25 -0.64 -4.53
C LYS A 97 5.67 -0.69 -5.11
N LYS A 98 5.85 -1.45 -6.18
CA LYS A 98 7.08 -1.47 -6.99
C LYS A 98 7.22 -0.12 -7.68
N LYS A 99 8.40 0.50 -7.56
CA LYS A 99 8.74 1.69 -8.34
C LYS A 99 9.08 1.22 -9.76
N VAL A 100 8.20 1.48 -10.74
CA VAL A 100 8.56 1.37 -12.15
C VAL A 100 9.55 2.49 -12.43
N ARG A 101 10.80 2.13 -12.72
CA ARG A 101 11.75 3.06 -13.34
C ARG A 101 11.44 3.02 -14.83
N GLU A 102 10.65 3.97 -15.33
CA GLU A 102 10.68 4.23 -16.76
C GLU A 102 12.13 4.62 -17.11
N GLU A 103 12.72 3.99 -18.12
CA GLU A 103 14.12 4.20 -18.54
C GLU A 103 14.42 5.66 -18.91
N GLY A 104 13.40 6.52 -19.01
CA GLY A 104 13.50 7.98 -19.13
C GLY A 104 13.68 8.74 -17.80
N GLY A 105 14.46 8.22 -16.86
CA GLY A 105 14.58 8.70 -15.48
C GLY A 105 14.53 10.24 -15.32
N ARG A 106 13.43 10.75 -14.77
CA ARG A 106 13.31 12.11 -14.22
C ARG A 106 13.99 12.16 -12.85
N GLY A 107 15.32 12.23 -12.85
CA GLY A 107 16.01 12.84 -11.72
C GLY A 107 15.60 14.32 -11.62
N ARG A 108 15.56 14.86 -10.40
CA ARG A 108 15.22 16.27 -10.09
C ARG A 108 16.10 17.31 -10.80
N PHE A 109 17.16 16.87 -11.48
CA PHE A 109 18.16 17.70 -12.15
C PHE A 109 18.38 17.28 -13.62
N LYS A 110 17.33 17.29 -14.45
CA LYS A 110 17.50 17.25 -15.91
C LYS A 110 16.94 18.51 -16.52
N SER A 111 17.81 19.51 -16.67
CA SER A 111 17.55 20.67 -17.52
C SER A 111 17.66 20.21 -18.97
N HIS A 112 16.54 19.96 -19.65
CA HIS A 112 16.54 19.83 -21.10
C HIS A 112 16.64 21.22 -21.72
N SER A 113 17.81 21.85 -21.61
CA SER A 113 18.14 22.97 -22.48
C SER A 113 18.60 22.41 -23.81
N ASN A 114 17.84 22.61 -24.89
CA ASN A 114 18.28 22.28 -26.25
C ASN A 114 19.34 23.28 -26.78
N THR A 115 19.98 24.02 -25.86
CA THR A 115 21.07 24.92 -26.15
C THR A 115 22.36 24.13 -26.18
N PRO A 116 23.24 24.37 -27.16
CA PRO A 116 24.54 23.73 -27.20
C PRO A 116 25.31 23.97 -25.90
N ALA A 117 25.97 22.93 -25.39
CA ALA A 117 26.73 22.98 -24.15
C ALA A 117 27.95 23.89 -24.22
N ARG A 118 28.50 24.13 -25.42
CA ARG A 118 29.58 25.08 -25.67
C ARG A 118 29.04 26.32 -26.37
N ILE A 119 29.52 27.48 -25.94
CA ILE A 119 29.20 28.78 -26.55
C ILE A 119 29.58 28.81 -28.04
N ALA A 120 30.61 28.07 -28.43
CA ALA A 120 31.09 27.95 -29.81
C ALA A 120 30.09 27.27 -30.75
N ASP A 121 29.28 26.34 -30.24
CA ASP A 121 28.32 25.56 -31.05
C ASP A 121 26.97 26.30 -31.22
N ARG A 122 26.87 27.54 -30.71
CA ARG A 122 25.64 28.35 -30.76
C ARG A 122 25.51 29.07 -32.09
N GLU A 123 24.63 28.57 -32.95
CA GLU A 123 24.26 29.27 -34.19
C GLU A 123 23.55 30.60 -33.90
N LYS A 124 23.99 31.67 -34.57
CA LYS A 124 23.35 32.99 -34.48
C LYS A 124 22.03 32.96 -35.24
N LYS A 125 20.93 33.34 -34.57
CA LYS A 125 19.64 33.51 -35.24
C LYS A 125 19.77 34.55 -36.36
N THR A 126 19.16 34.27 -37.50
CA THR A 126 19.10 35.20 -38.63
C THR A 126 18.42 36.51 -38.22
N PRO A 127 18.86 37.68 -38.72
CA PRO A 127 18.19 38.95 -38.47
C PRO A 127 16.74 38.86 -38.94
N LEU A 128 15.82 39.40 -38.14
CA LEU A 128 14.43 39.57 -38.57
C LEU A 128 14.43 40.54 -39.74
N LYS A 129 13.89 40.13 -40.90
CA LYS A 129 13.61 41.06 -41.99
C LYS A 129 12.54 42.03 -41.48
N GLN A 130 12.83 43.32 -41.62
CA GLN A 130 11.89 44.41 -41.34
C GLN A 130 10.76 44.43 -42.35
#